data_AF-A0A9P5PFG3-F1
#
_entry.id   AF-A0A9P5PFG3-F1
#
_cell.length_a   1.000
_cell.length_b   1.000
_cell.length_c   1.000
_cell.angle_alpha   90.00
_cell.angle_beta   90.00
_cell.angle_gamma   90.00
#
_symmetry.space_group_name_H-M   'P 1'
#
loop_
_entity.id
_entity.type
_entity.pdbx_description
1 polymer ?
#
loop_
_entity_poly.entity_id
_entity_poly.type
_entity_poly.pdbx_seq_one_letter_code
_entity_poly.pdbx_strand_id
1 'polypeptide(L)'
;TRLGLLTFSELPEWRRDNPCILTGYRPETNNWKECFKGVLLWHNQTVNIWSHLIGVIISCALLSLSFLRDDRSIFERLDVLHDYAGQPVNTPKAFDGAGMMLFIFGCAVCFACSTVFHSAMCHSESVRINTFS
;
A
#
# COMPACT_ATOMS: atom_id res chain seq x y z
N THR A 1 9.43 5.98 -23.91
CA THR A 1 8.75 5.61 -25.17
C THR A 1 7.26 5.53 -24.87
N ARG A 2 6.43 6.45 -25.39
CA ARG A 2 4.97 6.37 -25.20
C ARG A 2 4.42 5.29 -26.13
N LEU A 3 4.54 4.03 -25.72
CA LEU A 3 3.70 2.97 -26.28
C LEU A 3 2.30 3.16 -25.67
N GLY A 4 1.27 3.14 -26.52
CA GLY A 4 -0.13 3.28 -26.09
C GLY A 4 -0.55 2.18 -25.13
N LEU A 5 -1.65 2.39 -24.39
CA LEU A 5 -2.23 1.34 -23.55
C LEU A 5 -2.77 0.21 -24.42
N LEU A 6 -2.59 -1.03 -23.95
CA LEU A 6 -2.99 -2.25 -24.62
C LEU A 6 -4.40 -2.68 -24.22
N THR A 7 -5.02 -3.45 -25.09
CA THR A 7 -6.22 -4.25 -24.87
C THR A 7 -5.87 -5.63 -24.27
N PHE A 8 -6.85 -6.31 -23.69
CA PHE A 8 -6.68 -7.64 -23.10
C PHE A 8 -6.15 -8.67 -24.10
N SER A 9 -6.63 -8.62 -25.34
CA SER A 9 -6.19 -9.51 -26.43
C SER A 9 -4.73 -9.30 -26.83
N GLU A 10 -4.20 -8.09 -26.67
CA GLU A 10 -2.81 -7.76 -26.99
C GLU A 10 -1.83 -8.15 -25.88
N LEU A 11 -2.32 -8.56 -24.71
CA LEU A 11 -1.47 -9.00 -23.62
C LEU A 11 -0.84 -10.37 -23.91
N PRO A 12 0.40 -10.60 -23.46
CA PRO A 12 0.95 -11.95 -23.36
C PRO A 12 0.17 -12.75 -22.31
N GLU A 13 0.18 -14.08 -22.43
CA GLU A 13 -0.63 -14.99 -21.59
C GLU A 13 -0.39 -14.81 -20.10
N TRP A 14 0.88 -14.64 -19.69
CA TRP A 14 1.25 -14.40 -18.28
C TRP A 14 0.68 -13.11 -17.68
N ARG A 15 0.09 -12.21 -18.49
CA ARG A 15 -0.58 -10.98 -18.05
C ARG A 15 -2.10 -10.98 -18.13
N ARG A 16 -2.71 -12.03 -18.68
CA ARG A 16 -4.16 -12.13 -18.84
C ARG A 16 -4.82 -12.64 -17.55
N ASP A 17 -4.87 -11.79 -16.54
CA ASP A 17 -5.38 -12.10 -15.20
C ASP A 17 -6.91 -12.03 -15.09
N ASN A 18 -7.52 -11.00 -15.65
CA ASN A 18 -8.96 -10.76 -15.56
C ASN A 18 -9.55 -10.44 -16.95
N PRO A 19 -10.28 -11.38 -17.59
CA PRO A 19 -10.87 -11.17 -18.92
C PRO A 19 -11.99 -10.13 -18.95
N CYS A 20 -12.51 -9.69 -17.80
CA CYS A 20 -13.51 -8.62 -17.72
C CYS A 20 -12.90 -7.23 -17.90
N ILE A 21 -11.58 -7.08 -17.75
CA ILE A 21 -10.87 -5.82 -17.98
C ILE A 21 -10.38 -5.83 -19.42
N LEU A 22 -11.01 -5.06 -20.29
CA LEU A 22 -10.78 -5.16 -21.74
C LEU A 22 -9.64 -4.28 -22.25
N THR A 23 -9.32 -3.19 -21.57
CA THR A 23 -8.36 -2.17 -22.05
C THR A 23 -7.60 -1.51 -20.90
N GLY A 24 -6.64 -0.65 -21.26
CA GLY A 24 -5.93 0.20 -20.31
C GLY A 24 -4.70 -0.46 -19.70
N TYR A 25 -4.17 -1.53 -20.31
CA TYR A 25 -2.98 -2.21 -19.82
C TYR A 25 -1.70 -1.51 -20.25
N ARG A 26 -0.72 -1.42 -19.35
CA ARG A 26 0.60 -0.89 -19.72
C ARG A 26 1.36 -1.90 -20.60
N PRO A 27 2.07 -1.45 -21.64
CA PRO A 27 3.06 -2.26 -22.34
C PRO A 27 4.15 -2.78 -21.41
N GLU A 28 4.80 -3.87 -21.79
CA GLU A 28 5.95 -4.39 -21.04
C GLU A 28 7.12 -3.40 -21.13
N THR A 29 7.75 -3.08 -19.99
CA THR A 29 8.76 -2.02 -19.91
C THR A 29 10.18 -2.55 -19.77
N ASN A 30 10.36 -3.76 -19.23
CA ASN A 30 11.66 -4.34 -18.85
C ASN A 30 12.54 -3.37 -18.04
N ASN A 31 11.93 -2.42 -17.33
CA ASN A 31 12.63 -1.33 -16.66
C ASN A 31 11.82 -0.83 -15.45
N TRP A 32 12.39 -0.99 -14.25
CA TRP A 32 11.82 -0.50 -13.00
C TRP A 32 11.51 1.00 -12.99
N LYS A 33 12.38 1.84 -13.56
CA LYS A 33 12.14 3.29 -13.59
C LYS A 33 10.91 3.63 -14.41
N GLU A 34 10.69 2.94 -15.52
CA GLU A 34 9.49 3.13 -16.34
C GLU A 34 8.23 2.58 -15.65
N CYS A 35 8.35 1.49 -14.88
CA CYS A 35 7.26 1.00 -14.02
C CYS A 35 6.80 2.07 -13.02
N PHE A 36 7.75 2.69 -12.30
CA PHE A 36 7.44 3.71 -11.30
C PHE A 36 7.02 5.06 -11.89
N LYS A 37 7.54 5.45 -13.07
CA LYS A 37 7.00 6.60 -13.81
C LYS A 37 5.53 6.40 -14.18
N GLY A 38 5.11 5.15 -14.39
CA GLY A 38 3.73 4.77 -14.67
C GLY A 38 2.75 5.06 -13.53
N VAL A 39 3.20 5.19 -12.28
CA VAL A 39 2.33 5.41 -11.09
C VAL A 39 1.44 6.65 -11.23
N LEU A 40 1.95 7.70 -11.88
CA LEU A 40 1.22 8.95 -12.09
C LEU A 40 0.36 8.96 -13.37
N LEU A 41 0.37 7.87 -14.14
CA LEU A 41 -0.37 7.74 -15.39
C LEU A 41 -1.68 6.99 -15.17
N TRP A 42 -2.68 7.30 -16.00
CA TRP A 42 -3.98 6.63 -15.98
C TRP A 42 -3.93 5.31 -16.76
N HIS A 43 -4.25 4.20 -16.09
CA HIS A 43 -4.28 2.84 -16.63
C HIS A 43 -5.05 1.90 -15.68
N ASN A 44 -5.23 0.64 -16.07
CA ASN A 44 -6.03 -0.34 -15.32
C ASN A 44 -5.54 -0.65 -13.89
N GLN A 45 -4.27 -0.40 -13.56
CA GLN A 45 -3.72 -0.57 -12.21
C GLN A 45 -3.68 0.72 -11.37
N THR A 46 -4.17 1.86 -11.87
CA THR A 46 -4.01 3.16 -11.20
C THR A 46 -4.68 3.13 -9.83
N VAL A 47 -5.95 2.71 -9.75
CA VAL A 47 -6.67 2.64 -8.48
C VAL A 47 -5.99 1.69 -7.48
N ASN A 48 -5.50 0.54 -7.94
CA ASN A 48 -4.79 -0.41 -7.09
C ASN A 48 -3.50 0.20 -6.51
N ILE A 49 -2.71 0.90 -7.34
CA ILE A 49 -1.49 1.55 -6.85
C ILE A 49 -1.82 2.65 -5.84
N TRP A 50 -2.77 3.53 -6.16
CA TRP A 50 -3.08 4.68 -5.32
C TRP A 50 -3.80 4.30 -4.01
N SER A 51 -4.68 3.29 -4.01
CA SER A 51 -5.33 2.82 -2.79
C SER A 51 -4.30 2.27 -1.79
N HIS A 52 -3.32 1.49 -2.26
CA HIS A 52 -2.25 0.98 -1.41
C HIS A 52 -1.23 2.08 -1.02
N LEU A 53 -0.89 3.02 -1.92
CA LEU A 53 -0.02 4.17 -1.58
C LEU A 53 -0.61 5.03 -0.47
N ILE A 54 -1.92 5.31 -0.51
CA ILE A 54 -2.61 6.03 0.56
C ILE A 54 -2.48 5.25 1.89
N GLY A 55 -2.64 3.91 1.84
CA GLY A 55 -2.39 3.04 2.99
C GLY A 55 -0.97 3.15 3.55
N VAL A 56 0.05 3.22 2.69
CA VAL A 56 1.45 3.49 3.10
C VAL A 56 1.55 4.84 3.80
N ILE A 57 1.05 5.91 3.18
CA ILE A 57 1.15 7.27 3.72
C ILE A 57 0.48 7.35 5.10
N ILE A 58 -0.71 6.80 5.25
CA ILE A 58 -1.43 6.78 6.53
C ILE A 58 -0.66 5.98 7.58
N SER A 59 -0.19 4.78 7.24
CA SER A 59 0.54 3.92 8.18
C SER A 59 1.86 4.57 8.64
N CYS A 60 2.60 5.17 7.71
CA CYS A 60 3.82 5.93 8.01
C CYS A 60 3.52 7.17 8.86
N ALA A 61 2.48 7.93 8.56
CA ALA A 61 2.10 9.09 9.34
C ALA A 61 1.73 8.70 10.79
N LEU A 62 0.95 7.63 10.97
CA LEU A 62 0.60 7.10 12.30
C LEU A 62 1.85 6.63 13.05
N LEU A 63 2.77 5.94 12.38
CA LEU A 63 4.02 5.48 12.96
C LEU A 63 4.92 6.66 13.37
N SER A 64 5.11 7.64 12.49
CA SER A 64 5.88 8.85 12.78
C SER A 64 5.27 9.65 13.93
N LEU A 65 3.95 9.83 13.96
CA LEU A 65 3.26 10.50 15.07
C LEU A 65 3.41 9.75 16.39
N SER A 66 3.51 8.41 16.35
CA SER A 66 3.75 7.58 17.53
C SER A 66 5.17 7.77 18.10
N PHE A 67 6.16 8.07 17.26
CA PHE A 67 7.54 8.33 17.69
C PHE A 67 7.83 9.80 18.02
N LEU A 68 7.17 10.74 17.34
CA LEU A 68 7.38 12.18 17.55
C LEU A 68 6.68 12.72 18.80
N ARG A 69 5.67 12.02 19.29
CA ARG A 69 5.01 12.34 20.55
C ARG A 69 5.71 11.59 21.67
N ASP A 70 6.74 12.23 22.22
CA ASP A 70 7.18 11.93 23.58
C ASP A 70 5.97 12.12 24.51
N ASP A 71 5.65 11.10 25.30
CA ASP A 71 4.53 10.99 26.24
C ASP A 71 3.07 11.07 25.71
N ARG A 72 2.39 9.91 25.83
CA ARG A 72 1.01 9.66 26.34
C ARG A 72 -0.22 10.41 25.82
N SER A 73 -0.10 11.47 25.02
CA SER A 73 -1.19 12.43 24.83
C SER A 73 -2.31 12.02 23.87
N ILE A 74 -2.09 11.11 22.91
CA ILE A 74 -3.18 10.63 22.04
C ILE A 74 -4.08 9.64 22.79
N PHE A 75 -3.46 8.68 23.48
CA PHE A 75 -4.20 7.72 24.29
C PHE A 75 -4.86 8.42 25.49
N GLU A 76 -4.17 9.36 26.16
CA GLU A 76 -4.80 10.18 27.21
C GLU A 76 -5.97 11.02 26.71
N ARG A 77 -5.93 11.58 25.49
CA ARG A 77 -7.06 12.36 24.95
C ARG A 77 -8.25 11.48 24.57
N LEU A 78 -8.01 10.23 24.19
CA LEU A 78 -9.08 9.22 24.10
C LEU A 78 -9.57 8.83 25.50
N ASP A 79 -8.68 8.74 26.48
CA ASP A 79 -9.02 8.41 27.87
C ASP A 79 -9.80 9.54 28.55
N VAL A 80 -9.57 10.83 28.26
CA VAL A 80 -10.38 11.95 28.79
C VAL A 80 -11.84 11.88 28.30
N LEU A 81 -12.07 11.39 27.07
CA LEU A 81 -13.43 11.11 26.59
C LEU A 81 -14.03 9.88 27.29
N HIS A 82 -13.20 8.92 27.70
CA HIS A 82 -13.62 7.71 28.41
C HIS A 82 -13.86 7.94 29.91
N ASP A 83 -13.13 8.87 30.52
CA ASP A 83 -13.25 9.28 31.93
C ASP A 83 -14.55 10.05 32.19
N TYR A 84 -14.98 10.90 31.24
CA TYR A 84 -16.34 11.49 31.25
C TYR A 84 -17.47 10.45 31.20
N ALA A 85 -17.19 9.22 30.73
CA ALA A 85 -18.13 8.10 30.68
C ALA A 85 -18.09 7.21 31.94
N GLY A 86 -17.27 7.55 32.95
CA GLY A 86 -17.20 6.82 34.24
C GLY A 86 -16.66 5.39 34.13
N GLN A 87 -15.98 5.05 33.04
CA GLN A 87 -15.43 3.71 32.81
C GLN A 87 -13.97 3.66 33.28
N PRO A 88 -13.56 2.66 34.09
CA PRO A 88 -12.19 2.56 34.56
C PRO A 88 -11.21 2.47 33.38
N VAL A 89 -10.35 3.48 33.25
CA VAL A 89 -9.29 3.51 32.25
C VAL A 89 -8.20 2.53 32.69
N ASN A 90 -8.15 1.36 32.06
CA ASN A 90 -6.96 0.51 32.13
C ASN A 90 -5.88 1.23 31.33
N THR A 91 -4.91 1.83 32.01
CA THR A 91 -3.76 2.47 31.38
C THR A 91 -3.13 1.51 30.36
N PRO A 92 -2.88 1.95 29.12
CA PRO A 92 -2.29 1.09 28.11
C PRO A 92 -0.98 0.53 28.65
N LYS A 93 -0.88 -0.80 28.77
CA LYS A 93 0.39 -1.41 29.15
C LYS A 93 1.38 -1.09 28.04
N ALA A 94 2.66 -0.92 28.34
CA ALA A 94 3.69 -0.73 27.32
C ALA A 94 3.64 -1.81 26.21
N PHE A 95 3.15 -3.01 26.57
CA PHE A 95 2.86 -4.11 25.65
C PHE A 95 1.78 -3.79 24.59
N ASP A 96 0.72 -3.06 24.95
CA ASP A 96 -0.36 -2.66 24.03
C ASP A 96 0.15 -1.66 22.99
N GLY A 97 1.00 -0.72 23.42
CA GLY A 97 1.68 0.23 22.53
C GLY A 97 2.66 -0.46 21.57
N ALA A 98 3.48 -1.39 22.08
CA ALA A 98 4.40 -2.16 21.26
C ALA A 98 3.68 -3.04 20.22
N GLY A 99 2.59 -3.72 20.63
CA GLY A 99 1.75 -4.50 19.73
C GLY A 99 1.12 -3.65 18.62
N MET A 100 0.61 -2.46 18.97
CA MET A 100 0.06 -1.51 18.00
C MET A 100 1.13 -1.00 17.01
N MET A 101 2.32 -0.64 17.48
CA MET A 101 3.41 -0.21 16.61
C MET A 101 3.84 -1.31 15.64
N LEU A 102 3.95 -2.55 16.11
CA LEU A 102 4.26 -3.70 15.26
C LEU A 102 3.17 -3.94 14.21
N PHE A 103 1.90 -3.82 14.60
CA PHE A 103 0.77 -3.93 13.68
C PHE A 103 0.82 -2.85 12.59
N ILE A 104 0.97 -1.58 12.97
CA ILE A 104 1.03 -0.45 12.03
C ILE A 104 2.25 -0.59 11.09
N PHE A 105 3.39 -1.03 11.62
CA PHE A 105 4.57 -1.34 10.80
C PHE A 105 4.28 -2.46 9.80
N GLY A 106 3.63 -3.54 10.23
CA GLY A 106 3.18 -4.62 9.35
C GLY A 106 2.25 -4.12 8.25
N CYS A 107 1.29 -3.24 8.57
CA CYS A 107 0.43 -2.58 7.59
C CYS A 107 1.25 -1.75 6.59
N ALA A 108 2.20 -0.94 7.06
CA ALA A 108 3.06 -0.12 6.19
C ALA A 108 3.84 -0.99 5.19
N VAL A 109 4.45 -2.10 5.65
CA VAL A 109 5.16 -3.05 4.80
C VAL A 109 4.21 -3.72 3.80
N CYS A 110 3.05 -4.19 4.26
CA CYS A 110 2.06 -4.83 3.39
C CYS A 110 1.58 -3.91 2.26
N PHE A 111 1.19 -2.68 2.59
CA PHE A 111 0.78 -1.68 1.62
C PHE A 111 1.91 -1.30 0.66
N ALA A 112 3.15 -1.20 1.15
CA ALA A 112 4.31 -0.91 0.32
C ALA A 112 4.62 -2.05 -0.66
N CYS A 113 4.62 -3.30 -0.20
CA CYS A 113 4.79 -4.48 -1.04
C CYS A 113 3.70 -4.54 -2.13
N SER A 114 2.44 -4.33 -1.77
CA SER A 114 1.34 -4.29 -2.76
C SER A 114 1.50 -3.15 -3.79
N THR A 115 1.89 -1.96 -3.33
CA THR A 115 2.17 -0.82 -4.22
C THR A 115 3.26 -1.16 -5.23
N VAL A 116 4.37 -1.74 -4.76
CA VAL A 116 5.48 -2.16 -5.62
C VAL A 116 5.00 -3.22 -6.60
N PHE A 117 4.23 -4.21 -6.13
CA PHE A 117 3.67 -5.27 -6.95
C PHE A 117 2.82 -4.71 -8.12
N HIS A 118 1.82 -3.88 -7.84
CA HIS A 118 0.96 -3.30 -8.89
C HIS A 118 1.71 -2.36 -9.84
N SER A 119 2.75 -1.69 -9.34
CA SER A 119 3.65 -0.88 -10.18
C SER A 119 4.48 -1.78 -11.12
N ALA A 120 4.98 -2.92 -10.62
CA ALA A 120 5.84 -3.85 -11.31
C ALA A 120 5.14 -4.82 -12.27
N MET A 121 3.80 -4.90 -12.26
CA MET A 121 3.05 -5.83 -13.13
C MET A 121 3.33 -5.70 -14.63
N CYS A 122 3.90 -4.58 -15.08
CA CYS A 122 4.30 -4.34 -16.46
C CYS A 122 5.81 -4.51 -16.71
N HIS A 123 6.59 -5.01 -15.74
CA HIS A 123 8.04 -5.09 -15.87
C HIS A 123 8.48 -6.18 -16.86
N SER A 124 8.34 -7.44 -16.47
CA SER A 124 8.69 -8.62 -17.27
C SER A 124 8.07 -9.86 -16.63
N GLU A 125 7.96 -10.94 -17.39
CA GLU A 125 7.44 -12.23 -16.89
C GLU A 125 8.29 -12.76 -15.72
N SER A 126 9.62 -12.71 -15.85
CA SER A 126 10.55 -13.16 -14.82
C SER A 126 10.38 -12.44 -13.49
N VAL A 127 10.16 -11.11 -13.51
CA VAL A 127 9.90 -10.34 -12.29
C VAL A 127 8.55 -10.71 -11.68
N ARG A 128 7.53 -10.95 -12.51
CA ARG A 128 6.21 -11.37 -12.01
C ARG A 128 6.29 -12.74 -11.34
N ILE A 129 6.89 -13.74 -12.00
CA ILE A 129 6.99 -15.11 -11.47
C ILE A 129 7.79 -15.14 -10.17
N ASN A 130 8.95 -14.46 -10.11
CA ASN A 130 9.78 -14.43 -8.91
C ASN A 130 9.18 -13.64 -7.74
N THR A 131 8.10 -12.90 -7.96
CA THR A 131 7.34 -12.26 -6.87
C THR A 131 6.37 -13.24 -6.18
N PHE A 132 6.19 -14.45 -6.72
CA PHE A 132 5.28 -15.49 -6.21
C PHE A 132 5.96 -16.85 -5.90
N SER A 133 7.30 -16.89 -5.89
CA SER A 133 8.10 -18.08 -5.56
C SER A 133 8.52 -18.10 -4.08
#